data_AF-A0AAV4BGI2-F1
#
_entry.id   AF-A0AAV4BGI2-F1
#
_cell.length_a   1.000
_cell.length_b   1.000
_cell.length_c   1.000
_cell.angle_alpha   90.00
_cell.angle_beta   90.00
_cell.angle_gamma   90.00
#
_symmetry.space_group_name_H-M   'P 1'
#
loop_
_entity.id
_entity.type
_entity.pdbx_description
1 polymer ?
#
loop_
_entity_poly.entity_id
_entity_poly.type
_entity_poly.pdbx_seq_one_letter_code
_entity_poly.pdbx_strand_id
1 'polypeptide(L)'
;MLQKSPLRYTLANDITCFNPDTIKRQPEMAQRMLCKLARHLYLKKWITAEEVDQCEFDYQTFSEYISSVPYNDERLDEHFKEYGQLERMPSLQKVINIVLLLSHSNADVERGFSVNKEASVENLLEESLVARRLICQYVSDSGLCMSQVPITKEMLQSSSQAWHRYSNALAEKKRRSRIQAEKGKVMSWWL
;
A
#
# COMPACT_ATOMS: atom_id res chain seq x y z
N MET A 1 -20.92 0.01 -0.11
CA MET A 1 -19.44 -0.03 -0.02
C MET A 1 -18.85 -1.45 0.09
N LEU A 2 -19.60 -2.50 0.49
CA LEU A 2 -19.06 -3.88 0.57
C LEU A 2 -18.77 -4.56 -0.78
N GLN A 3 -19.36 -4.13 -1.90
CA GLN A 3 -19.17 -4.82 -3.18
C GLN A 3 -17.76 -4.71 -3.77
N LYS A 4 -16.94 -3.76 -3.30
CA LYS A 4 -15.54 -3.57 -3.70
C LYS A 4 -14.55 -4.09 -2.64
N SER A 5 -15.01 -4.88 -1.66
CA SER A 5 -14.13 -5.39 -0.61
C SER A 5 -13.20 -6.48 -1.15
N PRO A 6 -11.88 -6.45 -0.83
CA PRO A 6 -10.92 -7.49 -1.17
C PRO A 6 -11.36 -8.90 -0.73
N LEU A 7 -12.14 -8.97 0.35
CA LEU A 7 -12.68 -10.21 0.94
C LEU A 7 -13.61 -10.99 0.00
N ARG A 8 -14.12 -10.35 -1.07
CA ARG A 8 -14.96 -11.00 -2.07
C ARG A 8 -14.14 -11.70 -3.17
N TYR A 9 -12.86 -11.35 -3.31
CA TYR A 9 -11.98 -11.98 -4.28
C TYR A 9 -11.39 -13.24 -3.65
N THR A 10 -11.84 -14.40 -4.14
CA THR A 10 -11.36 -15.71 -3.67
C THR A 10 -9.84 -15.81 -3.78
N LEU A 11 -9.25 -15.28 -4.85
CA LEU A 11 -7.80 -15.23 -5.05
C LEU A 11 -7.06 -14.49 -3.91
N ALA A 12 -7.58 -13.35 -3.47
CA ALA A 12 -6.96 -12.55 -2.41
C ALA A 12 -6.99 -13.27 -1.05
N ASN A 13 -8.05 -14.05 -0.80
CA ASN A 13 -8.10 -14.93 0.35
C ASN A 13 -7.16 -16.12 0.17
N ASP A 14 -7.17 -16.79 -0.99
CA ASP A 14 -6.38 -18.01 -1.23
C ASP A 14 -4.85 -17.75 -1.14
N ILE A 15 -4.39 -16.52 -1.40
CA ILE A 15 -2.98 -16.10 -1.23
C ILE A 15 -2.49 -16.21 0.22
N THR A 16 -3.37 -16.18 1.22
CA THR A 16 -2.95 -16.32 2.62
C THR A 16 -2.41 -17.71 2.96
N CYS A 17 -2.48 -18.67 2.03
CA CYS A 17 -1.81 -19.96 2.16
C CYS A 17 -0.30 -19.79 2.44
N PHE A 18 0.34 -18.73 1.93
CA PHE A 18 1.76 -18.47 2.17
C PHE A 18 2.06 -17.76 3.49
N ASN A 19 1.07 -17.43 4.32
CA ASN A 19 1.37 -16.85 5.62
C ASN A 19 1.85 -17.95 6.60
N PRO A 20 3.08 -17.87 7.15
CA PRO A 20 3.61 -18.87 8.09
C PRO A 20 2.70 -19.13 9.29
N ASP A 21 2.00 -18.11 9.80
CA ASP A 21 1.04 -18.27 10.89
C ASP A 21 -0.19 -19.08 10.48
N THR A 22 -0.64 -18.91 9.23
CA THR A 22 -1.78 -19.66 8.70
C THR A 22 -1.39 -21.11 8.44
N ILE A 23 -0.17 -21.34 7.94
CA ILE A 23 0.41 -22.67 7.74
C ILE A 23 0.52 -23.41 9.09
N LYS A 24 1.04 -22.75 10.13
CA LYS A 24 1.19 -23.36 11.48
C LYS A 24 -0.15 -23.67 12.15
N ARG A 25 -1.12 -22.77 12.04
CA ARG A 25 -2.42 -22.91 12.74
C ARG A 25 -3.36 -23.87 12.03
N GLN A 26 -3.36 -23.88 10.69
CA GLN A 26 -4.33 -24.59 9.87
C GLN A 26 -3.70 -25.13 8.56
N PRO A 27 -2.84 -26.15 8.63
CA PRO A 27 -2.12 -26.67 7.47
C PRO A 27 -3.06 -27.23 6.38
N GLU A 28 -4.12 -27.96 6.77
CA GLU A 28 -5.10 -28.49 5.82
C GLU A 28 -5.84 -27.38 5.05
N MET A 29 -6.13 -26.26 5.72
CA MET A 29 -6.83 -25.15 5.09
C MET A 29 -5.88 -24.43 4.13
N ALA A 30 -4.64 -24.19 4.54
CA ALA A 30 -3.60 -23.60 3.68
C ALA A 30 -3.38 -24.43 2.41
N GLN A 31 -3.36 -25.76 2.51
CA GLN A 31 -3.23 -26.66 1.36
C GLN A 31 -4.43 -26.56 0.41
N ARG A 32 -5.67 -26.57 0.92
CA ARG A 32 -6.87 -26.39 0.08
C ARG A 32 -6.88 -25.03 -0.63
N MET A 33 -6.37 -23.99 0.03
CA MET A 33 -6.24 -22.64 -0.54
C MET A 33 -5.20 -22.61 -1.65
N LEU A 34 -4.06 -23.28 -1.47
CA LEU A 34 -3.07 -23.45 -2.53
C LEU A 34 -3.65 -24.20 -3.73
N CYS A 35 -4.38 -25.30 -3.55
CA CYS A 35 -5.03 -26.02 -4.65
C CYS A 35 -5.95 -25.11 -5.47
N LYS A 36 -6.75 -24.26 -4.79
CA LYS A 36 -7.61 -23.28 -5.46
C LYS A 36 -6.81 -22.22 -6.21
N LEU A 37 -5.74 -21.72 -5.59
CA LEU A 37 -4.82 -20.75 -6.17
C LEU A 37 -4.16 -21.31 -7.44
N ALA A 38 -3.56 -22.49 -7.36
CA ALA A 38 -2.90 -23.16 -8.48
C ALA A 38 -3.88 -23.44 -9.63
N ARG A 39 -5.09 -23.91 -9.34
CA ARG A 39 -6.15 -24.07 -10.35
C ARG A 39 -6.52 -22.74 -11.00
N HIS A 40 -6.58 -21.65 -10.24
CA HIS A 40 -6.84 -20.32 -10.80
C HIS A 40 -5.72 -19.85 -11.73
N LEU A 41 -4.46 -20.09 -11.36
CA LEU A 41 -3.29 -19.78 -12.19
C LEU A 41 -3.24 -20.62 -13.47
N TYR A 42 -3.65 -21.89 -13.40
CA TYR A 42 -3.82 -22.75 -14.58
C TYR A 42 -4.90 -22.22 -15.54
N LEU A 43 -6.06 -21.82 -15.02
CA LEU A 43 -7.12 -21.22 -15.84
C LEU A 43 -6.67 -19.95 -16.57
N LYS A 44 -5.75 -19.19 -15.96
CA LYS A 44 -5.11 -18.01 -16.57
C LYS A 44 -3.96 -18.35 -17.51
N LYS A 45 -3.62 -19.63 -17.65
CA LYS A 45 -2.50 -20.16 -18.44
C LYS A 45 -1.12 -19.62 -17.99
N TRP A 46 -0.96 -19.31 -16.71
CA TRP A 46 0.32 -18.85 -16.15
C TRP A 46 1.22 -20.02 -15.73
N ILE A 47 0.60 -21.18 -15.48
CA ILE A 47 1.28 -22.44 -15.15
C ILE A 47 0.65 -23.61 -15.93
N THR A 48 1.42 -24.68 -16.16
CA THR A 48 0.96 -25.91 -16.82
C THR A 48 0.26 -26.85 -15.84
N ALA A 49 -0.42 -27.88 -16.34
CA ALA A 49 -1.07 -28.88 -15.48
C ALA A 49 -0.04 -29.67 -14.64
N GLU A 50 1.09 -30.04 -15.25
CA GLU A 50 2.19 -30.72 -14.56
C GLU A 50 2.81 -29.86 -13.45
N GLU A 51 2.94 -28.54 -13.67
CA GLU A 51 3.41 -27.60 -12.65
C GLU A 51 2.43 -27.47 -11.47
N VAL A 52 1.12 -27.62 -11.71
CA VAL A 52 0.10 -27.63 -10.63
C VAL A 52 0.28 -28.85 -9.75
N ASP A 53 0.34 -30.04 -10.35
CA ASP A 53 0.46 -31.30 -9.61
C ASP A 53 1.77 -31.35 -8.81
N GLN A 54 2.87 -30.92 -9.43
CA GLN A 54 4.17 -30.82 -8.75
C GLN A 54 4.16 -29.79 -7.62
N CYS A 55 3.50 -28.63 -7.83
CA CYS A 55 3.35 -27.61 -6.78
C CYS A 55 2.54 -28.13 -5.59
N GLU A 56 1.45 -28.88 -5.82
CA GLU A 56 0.64 -29.45 -4.74
C GLU A 56 1.42 -30.49 -3.92
N PHE A 57 2.27 -31.28 -4.59
CA PHE A 57 3.17 -32.25 -3.93
C PHE A 57 4.26 -31.54 -3.12
N ASP A 58 4.99 -30.62 -3.76
CA ASP A 58 6.06 -29.82 -3.17
C ASP A 58 5.56 -29.06 -1.93
N TYR A 59 4.36 -28.48 -2.01
CA TYR A 59 3.82 -27.69 -0.91
C TYR A 59 3.63 -28.46 0.40
N GLN A 60 3.40 -29.78 0.36
CA GLN A 60 3.29 -30.58 1.58
C GLN A 60 4.59 -30.51 2.37
N THR A 61 5.70 -30.85 1.73
CA THR A 61 7.04 -30.80 2.33
C THR A 61 7.42 -29.37 2.75
N PHE A 62 7.08 -28.37 1.94
CA PHE A 62 7.31 -26.97 2.28
C PHE A 62 6.53 -26.52 3.53
N SER A 63 5.26 -26.90 3.64
CA SER A 63 4.39 -26.51 4.75
C SER A 63 4.88 -27.07 6.10
N GLU A 64 5.38 -28.30 6.10
CA GLU A 64 5.97 -28.93 7.28
C GLU A 64 7.26 -28.24 7.69
N TYR A 65 8.12 -27.92 6.71
CA TYR A 65 9.38 -27.24 6.94
C TYR A 65 9.18 -25.82 7.49
N ILE A 66 8.36 -25.00 6.83
CA ILE A 66 8.05 -23.63 7.28
C ILE A 66 7.34 -23.61 8.64
N SER A 67 6.54 -24.62 8.96
CA SER A 67 5.91 -24.72 10.29
C SER A 67 6.94 -24.86 11.42
N SER A 68 8.10 -25.46 11.14
CA SER A 68 9.18 -25.63 12.11
C SER A 68 10.06 -24.39 12.30
N VAL A 69 9.99 -23.44 11.37
CA VAL A 69 10.83 -22.23 11.37
C VAL A 69 10.13 -21.12 12.17
N PRO A 70 10.82 -20.38 13.05
CA PRO A 70 10.25 -19.22 13.73
C PRO A 70 9.91 -18.11 12.71
N TYR A 71 8.74 -17.49 12.84
CA TYR A 71 8.34 -16.36 12.01
C TYR A 71 8.19 -15.13 12.92
N ASN A 72 9.02 -14.10 12.70
CA ASN A 72 9.08 -12.89 13.52
C ASN A 72 8.44 -11.67 12.82
N ASP A 73 7.37 -11.90 12.05
CA ASP A 73 6.66 -10.85 11.28
C ASP A 73 7.58 -10.08 10.31
N GLU A 74 8.62 -10.77 9.84
CA GLU A 74 9.55 -10.26 8.84
C GLU A 74 8.95 -10.37 7.43
N ARG A 75 9.58 -9.69 6.47
CA ARG A 75 9.13 -9.68 5.07
C ARG A 75 9.14 -11.10 4.51
N LEU A 76 8.01 -11.52 3.90
CA LEU A 76 7.84 -12.88 3.39
C LEU A 76 8.85 -13.27 2.30
N ASP A 77 9.29 -12.32 1.47
CA ASP A 77 10.31 -12.57 0.44
C ASP A 77 11.69 -12.86 1.05
N GLU A 78 12.05 -12.18 2.13
CA GLU A 78 13.28 -12.42 2.87
C GLU A 78 13.20 -13.76 3.62
N HIS A 79 12.07 -14.00 4.30
CA HIS A 79 11.80 -15.26 5.01
C HIS A 79 11.89 -16.49 4.09
N PHE A 80 11.25 -16.45 2.93
CA PHE A 80 11.28 -17.57 2.00
C PHE A 80 12.60 -17.73 1.25
N LYS A 81 13.37 -16.65 1.10
CA LYS A 81 14.73 -16.74 0.57
C LYS A 81 15.66 -17.46 1.54
N GLU A 82 15.52 -17.18 2.83
CA GLU A 82 16.38 -17.75 3.88
C GLU A 82 15.97 -19.17 4.27
N TYR A 83 14.66 -19.41 4.40
CA TYR A 83 14.10 -20.64 4.97
C TYR A 83 13.21 -21.43 4.00
N GLY A 84 13.00 -20.99 2.77
CA GLY A 84 12.05 -21.65 1.86
C GLY A 84 12.61 -22.83 1.07
N GLN A 85 13.94 -23.00 1.00
CA GLN A 85 14.62 -24.00 0.14
C GLN A 85 14.06 -24.09 -1.29
N LEU A 86 13.55 -22.96 -1.82
CA LEU A 86 12.76 -22.91 -3.05
C LEU A 86 13.54 -23.34 -4.30
N GLU A 87 14.87 -23.31 -4.25
CA GLU A 87 15.74 -23.80 -5.33
C GLU A 87 15.53 -25.29 -5.64
N ARG A 88 15.06 -26.08 -4.67
CA ARG A 88 14.76 -27.51 -4.84
C ARG A 88 13.37 -27.76 -5.41
N MET A 89 12.53 -26.74 -5.50
CA MET A 89 11.07 -26.85 -5.73
C MET A 89 10.64 -25.80 -6.77
N PRO A 90 11.04 -25.96 -8.04
CA PRO A 90 10.91 -24.92 -9.07
C PRO A 90 9.45 -24.57 -9.39
N SER A 91 8.55 -25.56 -9.36
CA SER A 91 7.11 -25.34 -9.59
C SER A 91 6.48 -24.50 -8.50
N LEU A 92 6.81 -24.80 -7.23
CA LEU A 92 6.36 -24.02 -6.08
C LEU A 92 6.99 -22.62 -6.06
N GLN A 93 8.28 -22.50 -6.36
CA GLN A 93 8.97 -21.22 -6.47
C GLN A 93 8.31 -20.30 -7.51
N LYS A 94 7.92 -20.85 -8.66
CA LYS A 94 7.22 -20.10 -9.71
C LYS A 94 5.89 -19.54 -9.20
N VAL A 95 5.09 -20.35 -8.50
CA VAL A 95 3.80 -19.91 -7.93
C VAL A 95 4.02 -18.83 -6.87
N ILE A 96 4.97 -19.03 -5.95
CA ILE A 96 5.32 -18.05 -4.91
C ILE A 96 5.76 -16.73 -5.55
N ASN A 97 6.64 -16.78 -6.55
CA ASN A 97 7.12 -15.60 -7.26
C ASN A 97 5.96 -14.84 -7.92
N ILE A 98 5.05 -15.54 -8.61
CA ILE A 98 3.85 -14.93 -9.20
C ILE A 98 3.05 -14.20 -8.11
N VAL A 99 2.81 -14.84 -6.98
CA VAL A 99 1.99 -14.27 -5.89
C VAL A 99 2.66 -13.08 -5.21
N LEU A 100 3.95 -13.17 -4.90
CA LEU A 100 4.70 -12.07 -4.29
C LEU A 100 4.84 -10.89 -5.25
N LEU A 101 4.98 -11.13 -6.56
CA LEU A 101 5.04 -10.09 -7.59
C LEU A 101 3.68 -9.43 -7.87
N LEU A 102 2.58 -10.20 -7.77
CA LEU A 102 1.21 -9.66 -7.85
C LEU A 102 0.95 -8.61 -6.77
N SER A 103 1.48 -8.83 -5.57
CA SER A 103 1.43 -7.86 -4.47
C SER A 103 2.24 -6.59 -4.78
N HIS A 104 3.41 -6.73 -5.42
CA HIS A 104 4.26 -5.59 -5.80
C HIS A 104 3.64 -4.67 -6.85
N SER A 105 2.94 -5.21 -7.86
CA SER A 105 2.24 -4.35 -8.86
C SER A 105 1.09 -3.53 -8.27
N ASN A 106 0.61 -3.86 -7.07
CA ASN A 106 -0.32 -3.02 -6.31
C ASN A 106 0.39 -2.09 -5.31
N ALA A 107 1.56 -2.47 -4.79
CA ALA A 107 2.28 -1.70 -3.78
C ALA A 107 3.17 -0.57 -4.35
N ASP A 108 3.87 -0.80 -5.47
CA ASP A 108 4.80 0.20 -6.02
C ASP A 108 4.12 1.27 -6.86
N VAL A 109 3.00 0.94 -7.52
CA VAL A 109 2.21 1.94 -8.24
C VAL A 109 1.56 2.93 -7.25
N GLU A 110 1.16 2.47 -6.06
CA GLU A 110 0.74 3.36 -4.97
C GLU A 110 1.90 4.11 -4.32
N ARG A 111 3.14 3.59 -4.32
CA ARG A 111 4.32 4.40 -3.94
C ARG A 111 4.54 5.54 -4.92
N GLY A 112 4.38 5.36 -6.23
CA GLY A 112 4.44 6.44 -7.21
C GLY A 112 3.33 7.50 -7.03
N PHE A 113 2.11 7.09 -6.66
CA PHE A 113 1.02 8.02 -6.32
C PHE A 113 1.18 8.66 -4.92
N SER A 114 1.86 8.00 -3.97
CA SER A 114 2.21 8.55 -2.66
C SER A 114 3.39 9.52 -2.75
N VAL A 115 4.38 9.25 -3.60
CA VAL A 115 5.40 10.23 -4.01
C VAL A 115 4.72 11.41 -4.72
N ASN A 116 3.60 11.21 -5.43
CA ASN A 116 2.82 12.35 -5.95
C ASN A 116 2.06 13.13 -4.85
N LYS A 117 1.86 12.56 -3.66
CA LYS A 117 1.44 13.30 -2.46
C LYS A 117 2.60 14.10 -1.86
N GLU A 118 3.83 13.59 -1.97
CA GLU A 118 5.05 14.39 -1.75
C GLU A 118 5.34 15.37 -2.89
N ALA A 119 4.86 15.15 -4.11
CA ALA A 119 4.89 16.14 -5.20
C ALA A 119 3.85 17.26 -4.98
N SER A 120 3.00 17.16 -3.95
CA SER A 120 2.33 18.37 -3.41
C SER A 120 3.34 19.35 -2.78
N VAL A 121 4.58 18.91 -2.48
CA VAL A 121 5.69 19.79 -2.06
C VAL A 121 6.11 20.73 -3.20
N GLU A 122 5.93 20.37 -4.47
CA GLU A 122 6.17 21.28 -5.60
C GLU A 122 5.12 22.41 -5.69
N ASN A 123 4.02 22.30 -4.95
CA ASN A 123 2.99 23.34 -4.85
C ASN A 123 3.02 24.10 -3.51
N LEU A 124 4.06 23.89 -2.69
CA LEU A 124 4.29 24.68 -1.49
C LEU A 124 4.98 25.99 -1.88
N LEU A 125 4.42 27.11 -1.41
CA LEU A 125 5.10 28.40 -1.50
C LEU A 125 6.41 28.34 -0.73
N GLU A 126 7.41 29.11 -1.18
CA GLU A 126 8.72 29.23 -0.53
C GLU A 126 8.61 29.47 0.98
N GLU A 127 7.68 30.33 1.39
CA GLU A 127 7.37 30.62 2.80
C GLU A 127 6.98 29.36 3.60
N SER A 128 6.24 28.43 2.98
CA SER A 128 5.86 27.17 3.62
C SER A 128 7.03 26.22 3.78
N LEU A 129 7.98 26.24 2.83
CA LEU A 129 9.22 25.47 2.92
C LEU A 129 10.13 26.01 4.01
N VAL A 130 10.28 27.34 4.10
CA VAL A 130 11.02 28.02 5.16
C VAL A 130 10.42 27.71 6.52
N ALA A 131 9.09 27.83 6.68
CA ALA A 131 8.41 27.51 7.93
C ALA A 131 8.62 26.05 8.35
N ARG A 132 8.49 25.10 7.42
CA ARG A 132 8.76 23.68 7.69
C ARG A 132 10.20 23.44 8.15
N ARG A 133 11.18 24.05 7.46
CA ARG A 133 12.59 23.95 7.84
C ARG A 133 12.84 24.47 9.25
N LEU A 134 12.29 25.63 9.59
CA LEU A 134 12.42 26.22 10.92
C LEU A 134 11.83 25.32 12.02
N ILE A 135 10.68 24.71 11.76
CA ILE A 135 10.04 23.77 12.71
C ILE A 135 10.93 22.54 12.90
N CYS A 136 11.40 21.92 11.81
CA CYS A 136 12.27 20.75 11.91
C CYS A 136 13.59 21.08 12.64
N GLN A 137 14.19 22.22 12.32
CA GLN A 137 15.41 22.69 12.98
C GLN A 137 15.20 22.88 14.49
N TYR A 138 14.10 23.52 14.89
CA TYR A 138 13.78 23.71 16.31
C TYR A 138 13.62 22.36 17.04
N VAL A 139 12.93 21.39 16.44
CA VAL A 139 12.78 20.05 17.04
C VAL A 139 14.13 19.37 17.18
N SER A 140 14.99 19.42 16.15
CA SER A 140 16.33 18.85 16.19
C SER A 140 17.23 19.52 17.24
N ASP A 141 17.22 20.85 17.33
CA ASP A 141 18.05 21.62 18.27
C ASP A 141 17.58 21.48 19.72
N SER A 142 16.28 21.31 19.94
CA SER A 142 15.72 21.12 21.28
C SER A 142 16.02 19.74 21.87
N GLY A 143 16.45 18.77 21.05
CA GLY A 143 16.67 17.39 21.48
C GLY A 143 15.39 16.66 21.93
N LEU A 144 14.22 17.28 21.74
CA LEU A 144 12.92 16.74 22.11
C LEU A 144 12.42 15.83 21.00
N CYS A 145 11.79 14.72 21.37
CA CYS A 145 11.01 13.98 20.39
C CYS A 145 9.74 14.77 20.03
N MET A 146 9.20 14.55 18.83
CA MET A 146 8.02 15.30 18.33
C MET A 146 6.83 15.27 19.31
N SER A 147 6.67 14.18 20.09
CA SER A 147 5.60 14.05 21.07
C SER A 147 5.82 14.83 22.38
N GLN A 148 7.01 15.38 22.59
CA GLN A 148 7.37 16.16 23.78
C GLN A 148 7.33 17.69 23.55
N VAL A 149 7.10 18.14 22.31
CA VAL A 149 6.98 19.57 22.01
C VAL A 149 5.67 20.11 22.61
N PRO A 150 5.71 21.06 23.56
CA PRO A 150 4.51 21.55 24.21
C PRO A 150 3.67 22.38 23.20
N ILE A 151 2.39 22.01 23.06
CA ILE A 151 1.46 22.75 22.21
C ILE A 151 0.96 23.96 22.99
N THR A 152 1.43 25.15 22.63
CA THR A 152 1.03 26.39 23.30
C THR A 152 -0.31 26.92 22.77
N LYS A 153 -0.97 27.77 23.55
CA LYS A 153 -2.25 28.38 23.17
C LYS A 153 -2.11 29.30 21.96
N GLU A 154 -0.96 29.95 21.82
CA GLU A 154 -0.61 30.81 20.70
C GLU A 154 -0.48 30.00 19.40
N MET A 155 0.08 28.79 19.44
CA MET A 155 0.15 27.89 18.29
C MET A 155 -1.23 27.45 17.81
N LEU A 156 -2.13 27.14 18.75
CA LEU A 156 -3.52 26.80 18.44
C LEU A 156 -4.26 27.99 17.81
N GLN A 157 -4.07 29.19 18.37
CA GLN A 157 -4.67 30.40 17.83
C GLN A 157 -4.14 30.75 16.43
N SER A 158 -2.83 30.62 16.21
CA SER A 158 -2.19 30.82 14.90
C SER A 158 -2.73 29.84 13.85
N SER A 159 -2.85 28.56 14.22
CA SER A 159 -3.41 27.52 13.35
C SER A 159 -4.86 27.79 12.97
N SER A 160 -5.67 28.22 13.95
CA SER A 160 -7.07 28.62 13.72
C SER A 160 -7.17 29.80 12.75
N GLN A 161 -6.34 30.83 12.95
CA GLN A 161 -6.30 31.99 12.05
C GLN A 161 -5.85 31.61 10.63
N ALA A 162 -4.86 30.73 10.49
CA ALA A 162 -4.40 30.25 9.19
C ALA A 162 -5.52 29.50 8.45
N TRP A 163 -6.29 28.67 9.16
CA TRP A 163 -7.46 28.01 8.60
C TRP A 163 -8.53 29.01 8.14
N HIS A 164 -8.83 30.04 8.94
CA HIS A 164 -9.77 31.09 8.53
C HIS A 164 -9.31 31.82 7.27
N ARG A 165 -8.02 32.19 7.18
CA ARG A 165 -7.45 32.83 5.99
C ARG A 165 -7.57 31.94 4.76
N TYR A 166 -7.24 30.64 4.89
CA TYR A 166 -7.38 29.66 3.83
C TYR A 166 -8.83 29.49 3.37
N SER A 167 -9.75 29.33 4.31
CA SER A 167 -11.19 29.17 4.04
C SER A 167 -11.76 30.37 3.27
N ASN A 168 -11.40 31.58 3.70
CA ASN A 168 -11.78 32.82 3.03
C ASN A 168 -11.20 32.91 1.61
N ALA A 169 -9.92 32.58 1.43
CA ALA A 169 -9.27 32.56 0.12
C ALA A 169 -9.92 31.55 -0.83
N LEU A 170 -10.31 30.38 -0.34
CA LEU A 170 -11.01 29.36 -1.11
C LEU A 170 -12.42 29.80 -1.53
N ALA A 171 -13.16 30.46 -0.63
CA ALA A 171 -14.46 31.04 -0.94
C ALA A 171 -14.36 32.10 -2.04
N GLU A 172 -13.37 32.99 -1.94
CA GLU A 172 -13.12 34.03 -2.93
C GLU A 172 -12.69 33.46 -4.29
N LYS A 173 -11.84 32.43 -4.31
CA LYS A 173 -11.47 31.72 -5.55
C LYS A 173 -12.69 31.10 -6.24
N LYS A 174 -13.59 30.47 -5.48
CA LYS A 174 -14.86 29.93 -6.00
C LYS A 174 -15.79 31.03 -6.55
N ARG A 175 -15.84 32.19 -5.90
CA ARG A 175 -16.61 33.34 -6.38
C ARG A 175 -16.06 33.87 -7.69
N ARG A 176 -14.74 34.05 -7.79
CA ARG A 176 -14.05 34.52 -9.00
C ARG A 176 -14.22 33.57 -10.17
N SER A 177 -14.09 32.26 -9.96
CA SER A 177 -14.28 31.26 -11.03
C SER A 177 -15.71 31.24 -11.58
N ARG A 178 -16.73 31.43 -10.73
CA ARG A 178 -18.13 31.56 -11.17
C ARG A 178 -18.34 32.78 -12.06
N ILE A 179 -17.84 33.95 -11.64
CA ILE A 179 -17.92 35.19 -12.42
C ILE A 179 -17.20 35.04 -13.77
N GLN A 180 -16.05 34.37 -13.79
CA GLN A 180 -15.27 34.15 -15.00
C GLN A 180 -15.97 33.18 -15.97
N ALA A 181 -16.63 32.13 -15.44
CA ALA A 181 -17.46 31.22 -16.22
C ALA A 181 -18.72 31.92 -16.79
N GLU A 182 -19.34 32.82 -16.04
CA GLU A 182 -20.47 33.63 -16.52
C GLU A 182 -20.06 34.61 -17.62
N LYS A 183 -18.92 35.31 -17.48
CA LYS A 183 -18.38 36.18 -18.53
C LYS A 183 -18.01 35.42 -19.80
N GLY A 184 -17.42 34.23 -19.66
CA GLY A 184 -17.11 33.35 -20.81
C GLY A 184 -18.37 32.85 -21.53
N LYS A 185 -19.45 32.57 -20.79
CA LYS A 185 -20.76 32.27 -21.38
C LYS A 185 -21.29 33.48 -22.14
N VAL A 186 -21.35 34.67 -21.54
CA VAL A 186 -21.88 35.86 -22.22
C VAL A 186 -21.12 36.14 -23.53
N MET A 187 -19.79 36.08 -23.54
CA MET A 187 -18.98 36.30 -24.77
C MET A 187 -19.22 35.25 -25.87
N SER A 188 -19.64 34.03 -25.52
CA SER A 188 -20.00 32.97 -26.48
C SER A 188 -21.36 33.20 -27.16
N TRP A 189 -22.19 34.13 -26.68
CA TRP A 189 -23.48 34.46 -27.31
C TRP A 189 -23.36 35.63 -28.31
N TRP A 190 -22.19 36.29 -28.36
CA TRP A 190 -21.93 37.43 -29.25
C TRP A 190 -21.00 37.09 -30.42
N LEU A 191 -20.60 35.83 -30.57
CA LEU A 191 -19.85 35.24 -31.70
C LEU A 191 -20.72 34.17 -32.37
#